data_AF-A0A2L0I909-F1
#
_entry.id   AF-A0A2L0I909-F1
#
_cell.length_a   1.000
_cell.length_b   1.000
_cell.length_c   1.000
_cell.angle_alpha   90.00
_cell.angle_beta   90.00
_cell.angle_gamma   90.00
#
_symmetry.space_group_name_H-M   'P 1'
#
loop_
_entity.id
_entity.type
_entity.pdbx_description
1 polymer ?
#
loop_
_entity_poly.entity_id
_entity_poly.type
_entity_poly.pdbx_seq_one_letter_code
_entity_poly.pdbx_strand_id
1 'polypeptide(L)'
;MQIIIEYESSWRNSFLDGSNNEPLPKGGRNFIASMTTLKQEGNYKKRSISKDTVMGILNRLIGDQRKLYQARQDENYYFTEVEKVLQENDIVDHALNSNEMVYIRNVSGSTDQNSFTGEIKANDPSFSSSFSAELWGVLWLNLSEVSKFILDESYSVTYSEVLDPITVCNRIEVLSAEKPMDLTEDIQAVLDYLLNHFPDTKYLTAKKQLPLISIYASALYLQITRLSQRYDLSTVLTKSGGLSGISKRGFTKKDFMDRYTTGSKKLIWGNPYLLKEKKKGEGEIVSVLTKASGKLIINLNISKEQARDLEEKIENAGVSSFYLGKKGLAYVTDIRP
;
A
#
# COMPACT_ATOMS: atom_id res chain seq x y z
N MET A 1 -11.95 -5.20 -44.62
CA MET A 1 -10.62 -4.72 -44.24
C MET A 1 -9.98 -5.57 -43.15
N GLN A 2 -8.67 -5.80 -43.23
CA GLN A 2 -7.87 -6.45 -42.20
C GLN A 2 -6.67 -5.55 -41.83
N ILE A 3 -6.43 -5.37 -40.53
CA ILE A 3 -5.29 -4.62 -40.00
C ILE A 3 -4.44 -5.58 -39.15
N ILE A 4 -3.16 -5.68 -39.48
CA ILE A 4 -2.20 -6.56 -38.79
C ILE A 4 -1.23 -5.72 -37.98
N ILE A 5 -1.15 -6.01 -36.68
CA ILE A 5 -0.28 -5.31 -35.73
C ILE A 5 0.66 -6.32 -35.10
N GLU A 6 1.96 -6.08 -35.21
CA GLU A 6 2.96 -6.81 -34.42
C GLU A 6 3.27 -6.03 -33.15
N TYR A 7 3.49 -6.76 -32.06
CA TYR A 7 3.78 -6.16 -30.76
C TYR A 7 4.76 -7.00 -29.95
N GLU A 8 5.54 -6.31 -29.12
CA GLU A 8 6.50 -6.92 -28.21
C GLU A 8 6.38 -6.36 -26.81
N SER A 9 6.61 -7.23 -25.82
CA SER A 9 6.74 -6.85 -24.41
C SER A 9 5.54 -6.09 -23.82
N SER A 10 4.32 -6.38 -24.29
CA SER A 10 3.08 -5.81 -23.76
C SER A 10 2.74 -6.40 -22.39
N TRP A 11 2.44 -5.56 -21.41
CA TRP A 11 2.06 -5.99 -20.06
C TRP A 11 0.58 -6.35 -20.00
N ARG A 12 0.27 -7.56 -19.52
CA ARG A 12 -1.08 -8.11 -19.41
C ARG A 12 -1.65 -8.01 -17.99
N ASN A 13 -1.29 -6.95 -17.25
CA ASN A 13 -1.78 -6.70 -15.89
C ASN A 13 -2.16 -5.23 -15.62
N SER A 14 -3.17 -5.04 -14.76
CA SER A 14 -3.52 -3.73 -14.21
C SER A 14 -3.20 -3.62 -12.72
N PHE A 15 -2.82 -2.42 -12.29
CA PHE A 15 -2.39 -2.12 -10.90
C PHE A 15 -3.27 -1.07 -10.23
N LEU A 16 -4.31 -0.63 -10.94
CA LEU A 16 -5.21 0.43 -10.51
C LEU A 16 -6.62 -0.12 -10.33
N ASP A 17 -7.34 0.48 -9.40
CA ASP A 17 -8.78 0.31 -9.26
C ASP A 17 -9.55 1.15 -10.31
N GLY A 18 -10.88 1.15 -10.19
CA GLY A 18 -11.79 1.88 -11.09
C GLY A 18 -11.71 1.47 -12.56
N SER A 19 -12.20 2.34 -13.43
CA SER A 19 -12.20 2.16 -14.88
C SER A 19 -11.26 3.14 -15.60
N ASN A 20 -10.88 2.82 -16.83
CA ASN A 20 -10.26 3.78 -17.76
C ASN A 20 -11.27 4.34 -18.77
N ASN A 21 -12.52 3.88 -18.70
CA ASN A 21 -13.61 4.28 -19.58
C ASN A 21 -14.50 5.36 -18.95
N GLU A 22 -13.99 6.08 -17.95
CA GLU A 22 -14.70 7.13 -17.24
C GLU A 22 -13.72 8.27 -16.86
N PRO A 23 -14.24 9.47 -16.53
CA PRO A 23 -13.41 10.57 -16.03
C PRO A 23 -12.56 10.16 -14.82
N LEU A 24 -11.31 10.65 -14.78
CA LEU A 24 -10.44 10.36 -13.64
C LEU A 24 -10.94 11.08 -12.38
N PRO A 25 -10.95 10.42 -11.21
CA PRO A 25 -11.20 11.10 -9.95
C PRO A 25 -10.16 12.20 -9.67
N LYS A 26 -10.53 13.23 -8.91
CA LYS A 26 -9.64 14.36 -8.57
C LYS A 26 -8.31 13.91 -7.93
N GLY A 27 -8.33 12.87 -7.10
CA GLY A 27 -7.15 12.28 -6.47
C GLY A 27 -6.41 11.24 -7.31
N GLY A 28 -6.83 11.01 -8.55
CA GLY A 28 -6.38 9.88 -9.36
C GLY A 28 -7.05 8.55 -8.97
N ARG A 29 -6.55 7.45 -9.53
CA ARG A 29 -7.00 6.08 -9.20
C ARG A 29 -6.09 5.48 -8.14
N ASN A 30 -6.63 4.62 -7.29
CA ASN A 30 -5.86 4.01 -6.22
C ASN A 30 -4.91 2.94 -6.76
N PHE A 31 -3.69 2.91 -6.23
CA PHE A 31 -2.72 1.85 -6.48
C PHE A 31 -3.03 0.63 -5.62
N ILE A 32 -3.38 -0.49 -6.26
CA ILE A 32 -3.82 -1.72 -5.61
C ILE A 32 -2.83 -2.88 -5.76
N ALA A 33 -1.58 -2.58 -6.10
CA ALA A 33 -0.56 -3.60 -6.39
C ALA A 33 0.57 -3.69 -5.35
N SER A 34 0.35 -3.17 -4.14
CA SER A 34 1.24 -3.44 -3.00
C SER A 34 1.17 -4.91 -2.59
N MET A 35 2.22 -5.48 -2.00
CA MET A 35 2.23 -6.90 -1.59
C MET A 35 1.10 -7.25 -0.60
N THR A 36 0.67 -6.31 0.23
CA THR A 36 -0.46 -6.51 1.16
C THR A 36 -1.80 -6.39 0.45
N THR A 37 -1.93 -5.42 -0.46
CA THR A 37 -3.19 -5.17 -1.18
C THR A 37 -3.45 -6.23 -2.24
N LEU A 38 -2.40 -6.79 -2.88
CA LEU A 38 -2.52 -7.87 -3.87
C LEU A 38 -3.13 -9.16 -3.31
N LYS A 39 -3.00 -9.40 -2.01
CA LYS A 39 -3.59 -10.58 -1.34
C LYS A 39 -5.11 -10.47 -1.18
N GLN A 40 -5.67 -9.27 -1.35
CA GLN A 40 -7.12 -9.08 -1.30
C GLN A 40 -7.73 -9.55 -2.62
N GLU A 41 -8.89 -10.19 -2.52
CA GLU A 41 -9.61 -10.72 -3.67
C GLU A 41 -9.88 -9.63 -4.72
N GLY A 42 -9.67 -9.96 -6.00
CA GLY A 42 -9.92 -9.05 -7.12
C GLY A 42 -8.81 -8.02 -7.43
N ASN A 43 -7.79 -7.89 -6.58
CA ASN A 43 -6.72 -6.90 -6.80
C ASN A 43 -5.63 -7.37 -7.76
N TYR A 44 -5.40 -8.68 -7.87
CA TYR A 44 -4.58 -9.25 -8.93
C TYR A 44 -5.36 -9.26 -10.26
N LYS A 45 -5.09 -8.28 -11.12
CA LYS A 45 -5.86 -8.08 -12.37
C LYS A 45 -5.05 -8.50 -13.59
N LYS A 46 -5.33 -9.69 -14.13
CA LYS A 46 -4.87 -10.10 -15.46
C LYS A 46 -5.77 -9.47 -16.54
N ARG A 47 -5.20 -9.11 -17.69
CA ARG A 47 -5.88 -8.46 -18.81
C ARG A 47 -5.58 -9.18 -20.11
N SER A 48 -6.58 -9.32 -20.96
CA SER A 48 -6.48 -9.73 -22.36
C SER A 48 -6.79 -8.53 -23.27
N ILE A 49 -6.50 -8.68 -24.56
CA ILE A 49 -7.00 -7.74 -25.56
C ILE A 49 -8.52 -7.88 -25.60
N SER A 50 -9.20 -6.74 -25.52
CA SER A 50 -10.66 -6.64 -25.58
C SER A 50 -11.07 -5.74 -26.74
N LYS A 51 -12.37 -5.69 -27.02
CA LYS A 51 -12.96 -4.72 -27.96
C LYS A 51 -12.54 -3.28 -27.63
N ASP A 52 -12.58 -2.86 -26.36
CA ASP A 52 -12.10 -1.54 -25.93
C ASP A 52 -10.63 -1.29 -26.28
N THR A 53 -9.79 -2.32 -26.16
CA THR A 53 -8.37 -2.23 -26.52
C THR A 53 -8.23 -1.95 -28.01
N VAL A 54 -8.95 -2.71 -28.84
CA VAL A 54 -8.97 -2.56 -30.30
C VAL A 54 -9.54 -1.21 -30.72
N MET A 55 -10.66 -0.77 -30.14
CA MET A 55 -11.24 0.54 -30.45
C MET A 55 -10.31 1.68 -30.08
N GLY A 56 -9.59 1.56 -28.95
CA GLY A 56 -8.55 2.53 -28.58
C GLY A 56 -7.42 2.61 -29.61
N ILE A 57 -7.00 1.48 -30.17
CA ILE A 57 -6.00 1.42 -31.24
C ILE A 57 -6.53 2.06 -32.52
N LEU A 58 -7.73 1.71 -32.97
CA LEU A 58 -8.31 2.27 -34.20
C LEU A 58 -8.42 3.80 -34.12
N ASN A 59 -8.89 4.33 -32.98
CA ASN A 59 -8.89 5.77 -32.71
C ASN A 59 -7.49 6.37 -32.73
N ARG A 60 -6.52 5.69 -32.10
CA ARG A 60 -5.13 6.15 -32.09
C ARG A 60 -4.52 6.19 -33.49
N LEU A 61 -4.84 5.23 -34.36
CA LEU A 61 -4.31 5.10 -35.72
C LEU A 61 -4.81 6.22 -36.64
N ILE A 62 -6.04 6.70 -36.47
CA ILE A 62 -6.56 7.88 -37.20
C ILE A 62 -6.19 9.22 -36.53
N GLY A 63 -5.35 9.19 -35.49
CA GLY A 63 -4.82 10.38 -34.84
C GLY A 63 -5.68 11.00 -33.74
N ASP A 64 -6.74 10.33 -33.25
CA ASP A 64 -7.53 10.85 -32.13
C ASP A 64 -6.66 10.96 -30.86
N GLN A 65 -6.63 12.15 -30.27
CA GLN A 65 -5.86 12.47 -29.06
C GLN A 65 -6.68 12.37 -27.78
N ARG A 66 -8.00 12.19 -27.89
CA ARG A 66 -8.90 12.06 -26.75
C ARG A 66 -8.82 10.66 -26.17
N LYS A 67 -9.28 10.49 -24.93
CA LYS A 67 -9.49 9.14 -24.38
C LYS A 67 -10.66 8.48 -25.11
N LEU A 68 -10.59 7.16 -25.26
CA LEU A 68 -11.64 6.38 -25.95
C LEU A 68 -13.06 6.69 -25.45
N TYR A 69 -13.25 6.81 -24.13
CA TYR A 69 -14.59 7.12 -23.58
C TYR A 69 -15.09 8.51 -23.98
N GLN A 70 -14.20 9.47 -24.22
CA GLN A 70 -14.54 10.82 -24.69
C GLN A 70 -14.85 10.78 -26.18
N ALA A 71 -14.08 10.02 -26.97
CA ALA A 71 -14.34 9.84 -28.40
C ALA A 71 -15.73 9.22 -28.63
N ARG A 72 -16.12 8.22 -27.83
CA ARG A 72 -17.46 7.59 -27.87
C ARG A 72 -18.62 8.51 -27.49
N GLN A 73 -18.34 9.65 -26.83
CA GLN A 73 -19.36 10.63 -26.46
C GLN A 73 -19.57 11.69 -27.54
N ASP A 74 -18.74 11.72 -28.58
CA ASP A 74 -18.88 12.63 -29.71
C ASP A 74 -20.07 12.21 -30.58
N GLU A 75 -20.94 13.18 -30.93
CA GLU A 75 -22.07 12.96 -31.82
C GLU A 75 -21.64 12.44 -33.20
N ASN A 76 -20.44 12.82 -33.65
CA ASN A 76 -19.85 12.43 -34.92
C ASN A 76 -18.70 11.44 -34.74
N TYR A 77 -18.78 10.57 -33.73
CA TYR A 77 -17.76 9.54 -33.49
C TYR A 77 -17.59 8.63 -34.73
N TYR A 78 -16.42 8.73 -35.37
CA TYR A 78 -16.13 8.11 -36.67
C TYR A 78 -16.37 6.59 -36.68
N PHE A 79 -16.02 5.90 -35.60
CA PHE A 79 -16.16 4.44 -35.52
C PHE A 79 -17.53 3.97 -35.02
N THR A 80 -18.56 4.82 -34.92
CA THR A 80 -19.89 4.43 -34.41
C THR A 80 -20.44 3.19 -35.09
N GLU A 81 -20.46 3.15 -36.43
CA GLU A 81 -21.01 2.01 -37.17
C GLU A 81 -20.06 0.80 -37.18
N VAL A 82 -18.74 1.04 -37.27
CA VAL A 82 -17.73 -0.03 -37.22
C VAL A 82 -17.77 -0.75 -35.87
N GLU A 83 -17.90 0.01 -34.78
CA GLU A 83 -17.95 -0.54 -33.43
C GLU A 83 -19.22 -1.36 -33.19
N LYS A 84 -20.35 -1.04 -33.83
CA LYS A 84 -21.58 -1.85 -33.72
C LYS A 84 -21.41 -3.25 -34.31
N VAL A 85 -20.68 -3.37 -35.42
CA VAL A 85 -20.51 -4.64 -36.13
C VAL A 85 -19.30 -5.44 -35.67
N LEU A 86 -18.27 -4.81 -35.09
CA LEU A 86 -17.07 -5.48 -34.60
C LEU A 86 -17.38 -6.47 -33.47
N GLN A 87 -17.10 -7.75 -33.68
CA GLN A 87 -17.28 -8.84 -32.71
C GLN A 87 -15.95 -9.31 -32.11
N GLU A 88 -16.02 -10.14 -31.07
CA GLU A 88 -14.81 -10.72 -30.46
C GLU A 88 -14.04 -11.65 -31.42
N ASN A 89 -14.76 -12.41 -32.26
CA ASN A 89 -14.15 -13.31 -33.24
C ASN A 89 -13.38 -12.58 -34.35
N ASP A 90 -13.63 -11.29 -34.52
CA ASP A 90 -12.91 -10.44 -35.47
C ASP A 90 -11.52 -10.04 -34.94
N ILE A 91 -11.27 -10.27 -33.64
CA ILE A 91 -10.06 -9.88 -32.92
C ILE A 91 -9.24 -11.14 -32.63
N VAL A 92 -8.19 -11.38 -33.41
CA VAL A 92 -7.35 -12.58 -33.29
C VAL A 92 -5.98 -12.19 -32.70
N ASP A 93 -5.75 -12.54 -31.43
CA ASP A 93 -4.49 -12.30 -30.71
C ASP A 93 -3.62 -13.56 -30.66
N HIS A 94 -2.59 -13.62 -31.50
CA HIS A 94 -1.56 -14.67 -31.48
C HIS A 94 -0.45 -14.33 -30.49
N ALA A 95 -0.79 -14.31 -29.20
CA ALA A 95 0.11 -13.95 -28.11
C ALA A 95 1.03 -15.10 -27.67
N LEU A 96 2.34 -14.88 -27.66
CA LEU A 96 3.30 -15.67 -26.89
C LEU A 96 3.44 -15.05 -25.50
N ASN A 97 2.92 -15.76 -24.49
CA ASN A 97 2.96 -15.31 -23.11
C ASN A 97 4.24 -15.77 -22.39
N SER A 98 4.83 -14.85 -21.62
CA SER A 98 5.89 -15.11 -20.66
C SER A 98 5.46 -14.56 -19.30
N ASN A 99 6.06 -15.08 -18.22
CA ASN A 99 5.78 -14.62 -16.86
C ASN A 99 7.08 -14.09 -16.25
N GLU A 100 7.03 -12.89 -15.69
CA GLU A 100 8.20 -12.25 -15.09
C GLU A 100 7.85 -11.51 -13.79
N MET A 101 8.77 -11.53 -12.85
CA MET A 101 8.69 -10.70 -11.66
C MET A 101 9.28 -9.33 -11.99
N VAL A 102 8.46 -8.30 -11.88
CA VAL A 102 8.88 -6.90 -12.09
C VAL A 102 8.78 -6.10 -10.80
N TYR A 103 9.73 -5.21 -10.56
CA TYR A 103 9.61 -4.24 -9.48
C TYR A 103 8.77 -3.05 -9.93
N ILE A 104 7.60 -2.86 -9.33
CA ILE A 104 6.70 -1.75 -9.62
C ILE A 104 6.81 -0.68 -8.53
N ARG A 105 6.72 0.59 -8.95
CA ARG A 105 6.75 1.72 -8.02
C ARG A 105 5.44 1.85 -7.28
N ASN A 106 5.53 2.13 -5.98
CA ASN A 106 4.40 2.53 -5.18
C ASN A 106 4.41 4.07 -5.04
N VAL A 107 3.33 4.71 -5.48
CA VAL A 107 3.18 6.18 -5.47
C VAL A 107 2.21 6.65 -4.39
N SER A 108 1.71 5.77 -3.53
CA SER A 108 0.76 6.12 -2.46
C SER A 108 1.39 6.90 -1.30
N GLY A 109 2.72 7.00 -1.24
CA GLY A 109 3.43 7.62 -0.12
C GLY A 109 3.43 6.78 1.17
N SER A 110 3.14 5.48 1.08
CA SER A 110 3.16 4.59 2.25
C SER A 110 4.56 4.53 2.87
N THR A 111 4.62 4.53 4.20
CA THR A 111 5.86 4.43 4.97
C THR A 111 6.10 3.01 5.45
N ASP A 112 7.37 2.61 5.50
CA ASP A 112 7.80 1.37 6.12
C ASP A 112 7.46 1.37 7.62
N GLN A 113 7.05 0.22 8.17
CA GLN A 113 6.63 0.12 9.57
C GLN A 113 7.81 -0.07 10.53
N ASN A 114 8.93 -0.60 10.03
CA ASN A 114 10.06 -1.05 10.84
C ASN A 114 11.36 -0.30 10.55
N SER A 115 11.35 0.59 9.54
CA SER A 115 12.52 1.33 9.07
C SER A 115 12.37 2.83 9.30
N PHE A 116 13.50 3.52 9.43
CA PHE A 116 13.60 4.98 9.56
C PHE A 116 14.69 5.53 8.63
N THR A 117 14.83 6.86 8.57
CA THR A 117 15.89 7.51 7.80
C THR A 117 16.60 8.58 8.63
N GLY A 118 17.82 8.93 8.22
CA GLY A 118 18.65 9.89 8.94
C GLY A 118 19.35 9.29 10.17
N GLU A 119 19.85 10.18 11.01
CA GLU A 119 20.62 9.86 12.21
C GLU A 119 19.73 9.77 13.44
N ILE A 120 20.13 8.97 14.43
CA ILE A 120 19.42 8.81 15.70
C ILE A 120 19.77 10.00 16.61
N LYS A 121 18.74 10.63 17.19
CA LYS A 121 18.87 11.72 18.17
C LYS A 121 19.17 11.17 19.55
N ALA A 122 20.37 10.62 19.77
CA ALA A 122 20.74 10.00 21.04
C ALA A 122 20.67 10.98 22.24
N ASN A 123 20.92 12.26 22.01
CA ASN A 123 20.90 13.31 23.03
C ASN A 123 19.53 14.00 23.15
N ASP A 124 18.43 13.40 22.66
CA ASP A 124 17.10 13.99 22.82
C ASP A 124 16.78 14.14 24.34
N PRO A 125 16.17 15.25 24.79
CA PRO A 125 15.80 15.46 26.19
C PRO A 125 14.97 14.33 26.79
N SER A 126 14.22 13.58 25.97
CA SER A 126 13.50 12.39 26.40
C SER A 126 14.40 11.34 27.08
N PHE A 127 15.67 11.24 26.68
CA PHE A 127 16.61 10.21 27.17
C PHE A 127 17.78 10.78 27.97
N SER A 128 17.96 12.10 28.00
CA SER A 128 19.10 12.78 28.66
C SER A 128 18.71 13.68 29.84
N SER A 129 17.43 13.75 30.20
CA SER A 129 16.94 14.57 31.32
C SER A 129 16.97 13.81 32.65
N SER A 130 16.88 14.53 33.77
CA SER A 130 16.85 13.93 35.11
C SER A 130 15.70 12.94 35.34
N PHE A 131 14.56 13.13 34.66
CA PHE A 131 13.41 12.23 34.75
C PHE A 131 13.48 11.04 33.79
N SER A 132 14.43 11.00 32.84
CA SER A 132 14.45 10.02 31.76
C SER A 132 14.51 8.58 32.26
N ALA A 133 15.33 8.34 33.28
CA ALA A 133 15.43 7.03 33.94
C ALA A 133 14.12 6.61 34.63
N GLU A 134 13.48 7.54 35.35
CA GLU A 134 12.19 7.28 36.03
C GLU A 134 11.05 7.04 35.02
N LEU A 135 11.08 7.71 33.86
CA LEU A 135 10.07 7.55 32.81
C LEU A 135 10.23 6.22 32.09
N TRP A 136 11.39 6.00 31.46
CA TRP A 136 11.58 4.84 30.59
C TRP A 136 11.88 3.55 31.36
N GLY A 137 12.40 3.66 32.59
CA GLY A 137 12.66 2.51 33.46
C GLY A 137 11.43 1.66 33.73
N VAL A 138 10.22 2.21 33.60
CA VAL A 138 8.95 1.46 33.66
C VAL A 138 8.94 0.26 32.72
N LEU A 139 9.58 0.38 31.54
CA LEU A 139 9.65 -0.70 30.54
C LEU A 139 10.53 -1.88 30.98
N TRP A 140 11.42 -1.69 31.95
CA TRP A 140 12.31 -2.73 32.47
C TRP A 140 11.78 -3.45 33.69
N LEU A 141 10.71 -2.95 34.31
CA LEU A 141 9.99 -3.67 35.35
C LEU A 141 9.52 -5.02 34.80
N ASN A 142 9.54 -6.05 35.65
CA ASN A 142 8.86 -7.31 35.33
C ASN A 142 7.34 -7.17 35.54
N LEU A 143 6.56 -8.19 35.17
CA LEU A 143 5.09 -8.13 35.23
C LEU A 143 4.57 -7.88 36.66
N SER A 144 5.18 -8.47 37.69
CA SER A 144 4.77 -8.24 39.08
C SER A 144 5.08 -6.81 39.51
N GLU A 145 6.26 -6.29 39.16
CA GLU A 145 6.69 -4.94 39.49
C GLU A 145 5.85 -3.88 38.79
N VAL A 146 5.57 -4.02 37.50
CA VAL A 146 4.73 -3.05 36.77
C VAL A 146 3.29 -3.07 37.29
N SER A 147 2.79 -4.24 37.73
CA SER A 147 1.46 -4.35 38.34
C SER A 147 1.39 -3.60 39.68
N LYS A 148 2.41 -3.77 40.53
CA LYS A 148 2.56 -2.99 41.77
C LYS A 148 2.68 -1.50 41.48
N PHE A 149 3.51 -1.11 40.52
CA PHE A 149 3.68 0.28 40.10
C PHE A 149 2.35 0.94 39.67
N ILE A 150 1.49 0.20 38.98
CA ILE A 150 0.17 0.69 38.56
C ILE A 150 -0.75 0.88 39.77
N LEU A 151 -0.79 -0.10 40.67
CA LEU A 151 -1.74 -0.13 41.80
C LEU A 151 -1.29 0.73 42.99
N ASP A 152 0.00 1.03 43.12
CA ASP A 152 0.59 1.80 44.21
C ASP A 152 1.28 3.06 43.66
N GLU A 153 0.70 4.22 43.97
CA GLU A 153 1.24 5.53 43.56
C GLU A 153 2.57 5.88 44.23
N SER A 154 2.90 5.24 45.36
CA SER A 154 4.16 5.46 46.06
C SER A 154 5.33 4.69 45.46
N TYR A 155 5.08 3.79 44.51
CA TYR A 155 6.12 3.00 43.87
C TYR A 155 7.10 3.89 43.08
N SER A 156 8.37 3.89 43.49
CA SER A 156 9.44 4.61 42.81
C SER A 156 10.14 3.74 41.78
N VAL A 157 10.23 4.22 40.54
CA VAL A 157 10.99 3.54 39.49
C VAL A 157 12.46 3.96 39.56
N THR A 158 13.35 2.99 39.76
CA THR A 158 14.80 3.21 39.71
C THR A 158 15.42 2.42 38.57
N TYR A 159 16.12 3.11 37.67
CA TYR A 159 16.85 2.50 36.57
C TYR A 159 18.15 3.27 36.33
N SER A 160 19.24 2.57 36.06
CA SER A 160 20.59 3.16 36.04
C SER A 160 21.38 2.92 34.74
N GLU A 161 20.82 2.19 33.78
CA GLU A 161 21.50 1.98 32.50
C GLU A 161 21.29 3.16 31.55
N VAL A 162 22.14 3.25 30.53
CA VAL A 162 22.06 4.29 29.50
C VAL A 162 20.83 4.05 28.64
N LEU A 163 20.01 5.09 28.49
CA LEU A 163 18.81 5.08 27.65
C LEU A 163 19.09 5.83 26.35
N ASP A 164 18.66 5.25 25.25
CA ASP A 164 18.67 5.88 23.93
C ASP A 164 17.44 5.40 23.13
N PRO A 165 17.10 6.09 22.02
CA PRO A 165 15.93 5.73 21.23
C PRO A 165 15.90 4.25 20.77
N ILE A 166 17.05 3.67 20.40
CA ILE A 166 17.13 2.29 19.92
C ILE A 166 16.94 1.31 21.06
N THR A 167 17.62 1.53 22.19
CA THR A 167 17.48 0.68 23.38
C THR A 167 16.02 0.64 23.86
N VAL A 168 15.37 1.79 23.95
CA VAL A 168 13.95 1.89 24.33
C VAL A 168 13.04 1.27 23.27
N CYS A 169 13.24 1.57 21.99
CA CYS A 169 12.44 0.98 20.90
C CYS A 169 12.51 -0.55 20.91
N ASN A 170 13.71 -1.12 21.02
CA ASN A 170 13.92 -2.56 21.05
C ASN A 170 13.24 -3.20 22.26
N ARG A 171 13.31 -2.56 23.44
CA ARG A 171 12.62 -3.05 24.63
C ARG A 171 11.10 -3.07 24.43
N ILE A 172 10.53 -2.02 23.84
CA ILE A 172 9.10 -1.97 23.52
C ILE A 172 8.71 -3.05 22.49
N GLU A 173 9.56 -3.32 21.49
CA GLU A 173 9.33 -4.40 20.53
C GLU A 173 9.29 -5.77 21.20
N VAL A 174 10.20 -6.05 22.13
CA VAL A 174 10.17 -7.28 22.94
C VAL A 174 8.84 -7.40 23.68
N LEU A 175 8.42 -6.36 24.40
CA LEU A 175 7.13 -6.35 25.12
C LEU A 175 5.92 -6.47 24.20
N SER A 176 6.03 -5.98 22.96
CA SER A 176 4.96 -6.04 21.95
C SER A 176 4.86 -7.41 21.28
N ALA A 177 5.95 -8.18 21.24
CA ALA A 177 5.99 -9.52 20.67
C ALA A 177 5.47 -10.60 21.62
N GLU A 178 5.37 -10.29 22.92
CA GLU A 178 4.83 -11.21 23.92
C GLU A 178 3.36 -11.57 23.65
N LYS A 179 3.00 -12.80 24.01
CA LYS A 179 1.63 -13.28 23.80
C LYS A 179 0.66 -12.52 24.71
N PRO A 180 -0.55 -12.20 24.22
CA PRO A 180 -1.62 -11.71 25.08
C PRO A 180 -1.88 -12.69 26.23
N MET A 181 -2.09 -12.14 27.41
CA MET A 181 -2.29 -12.89 28.64
C MET A 181 -3.78 -13.10 28.90
N ASP A 182 -4.09 -14.21 29.56
CA ASP A 182 -5.42 -14.45 30.10
C ASP A 182 -5.62 -13.61 31.38
N LEU A 183 -6.89 -13.32 31.70
CA LEU A 183 -7.25 -12.50 32.84
C LEU A 183 -7.28 -13.36 34.11
N THR A 184 -6.17 -13.36 34.86
CA THR A 184 -6.12 -13.83 36.24
C THR A 184 -6.65 -12.76 37.19
N GLU A 185 -6.94 -13.11 38.46
CA GLU A 185 -7.43 -12.15 39.46
C GLU A 185 -6.51 -10.93 39.61
N ASP A 186 -5.20 -11.16 39.71
CA ASP A 186 -4.19 -10.08 39.82
C ASP A 186 -4.18 -9.15 38.59
N ILE A 187 -4.30 -9.73 37.39
CA ILE A 187 -4.30 -8.97 36.13
C ILE A 187 -5.62 -8.23 35.93
N GLN A 188 -6.73 -8.79 36.43
CA GLN A 188 -8.03 -8.13 36.41
C GLN A 188 -8.01 -6.84 37.26
N ALA A 189 -7.40 -6.88 38.45
CA ALA A 189 -7.26 -5.69 39.28
C ALA A 189 -6.47 -4.57 38.58
N VAL A 190 -5.38 -4.92 37.89
CA VAL A 190 -4.61 -3.97 37.08
C VAL A 190 -5.46 -3.40 35.95
N LEU A 191 -6.19 -4.25 35.22
CA LEU A 191 -7.07 -3.82 34.13
C LEU A 191 -8.16 -2.87 34.62
N ASP A 192 -8.80 -3.17 35.74
CA ASP A 192 -9.87 -2.35 36.32
C ASP A 192 -9.34 -0.96 36.71
N TYR A 193 -8.15 -0.90 37.33
CA TYR A 193 -7.49 0.36 37.64
C TYR A 193 -7.19 1.19 36.38
N LEU A 194 -6.68 0.54 35.32
CA LEU A 194 -6.38 1.18 34.04
C LEU A 194 -7.64 1.66 33.30
N LEU A 195 -8.74 0.91 33.38
CA LEU A 195 -10.03 1.31 32.81
C LEU A 195 -10.64 2.49 33.56
N ASN A 196 -10.47 2.55 34.89
CA ASN A 196 -10.89 3.71 35.67
C ASN A 196 -10.10 4.98 35.29
N HIS A 197 -8.79 4.85 35.08
CA HIS A 197 -7.95 5.98 34.67
C HIS A 197 -8.08 6.35 33.19
N PHE A 198 -8.35 5.38 32.33
CA PHE A 198 -8.40 5.54 30.88
C PHE A 198 -9.66 4.89 30.28
N PRO A 199 -10.87 5.39 30.61
CA PRO A 199 -12.14 4.72 30.30
C PRO A 199 -12.39 4.54 28.80
N ASP A 200 -11.85 5.42 27.97
CA ASP A 200 -12.00 5.34 26.51
C ASP A 200 -11.09 4.29 25.85
N THR A 201 -10.23 3.62 26.61
CA THR A 201 -9.21 2.71 26.06
C THR A 201 -9.71 1.27 26.01
N LYS A 202 -9.69 0.68 24.81
CA LYS A 202 -10.03 -0.73 24.59
C LYS A 202 -8.79 -1.61 24.71
N TYR A 203 -8.57 -2.20 25.88
CA TYR A 203 -7.39 -3.03 26.17
C TYR A 203 -7.45 -4.44 25.62
N LEU A 204 -8.64 -5.06 25.61
CA LEU A 204 -8.76 -6.49 25.28
C LEU A 204 -8.76 -6.76 23.77
N THR A 205 -8.18 -7.90 23.40
CA THR A 205 -8.27 -8.45 22.04
C THR A 205 -9.66 -9.04 21.78
N ALA A 206 -9.93 -9.42 20.53
CA ALA A 206 -11.17 -10.13 20.17
C ALA A 206 -11.37 -11.46 20.93
N LYS A 207 -10.28 -12.07 21.42
CA LYS A 207 -10.29 -13.27 22.25
C LYS A 207 -10.42 -12.97 23.76
N LYS A 208 -10.71 -11.73 24.14
CA LYS A 208 -10.78 -11.25 25.53
C LYS A 208 -9.47 -11.40 26.33
N GLN A 209 -8.34 -11.44 25.63
CA GLN A 209 -7.00 -11.48 26.25
C GLN A 209 -6.38 -10.09 26.30
N LEU A 210 -5.51 -9.83 27.29
CA LEU A 210 -4.83 -8.56 27.51
C LEU A 210 -3.41 -8.58 26.91
N PRO A 211 -3.10 -7.77 25.88
CA PRO A 211 -1.74 -7.67 25.37
C PRO A 211 -0.80 -7.02 26.40
N LEU A 212 0.33 -7.65 26.68
CA LEU A 212 1.31 -7.21 27.67
C LEU A 212 1.73 -5.75 27.47
N ILE A 213 2.05 -5.38 26.22
CA ILE A 213 2.45 -4.00 25.87
C ILE A 213 1.42 -2.94 26.31
N SER A 214 0.13 -3.27 26.35
CA SER A 214 -0.89 -2.30 26.75
C SER A 214 -0.76 -1.89 28.22
N ILE A 215 -0.30 -2.80 29.08
CA ILE A 215 -0.02 -2.55 30.50
C ILE A 215 1.15 -1.56 30.61
N TYR A 216 2.28 -1.86 29.97
CA TYR A 216 3.47 -1.00 30.01
C TYR A 216 3.24 0.35 29.34
N ALA A 217 2.53 0.38 28.22
CA ALA A 217 2.23 1.63 27.54
C ALA A 217 1.34 2.51 28.42
N SER A 218 0.32 1.96 29.08
CA SER A 218 -0.48 2.74 30.03
C SER A 218 0.26 3.12 31.31
N ALA A 219 1.15 2.25 31.81
CA ALA A 219 2.04 2.57 32.92
C ALA A 219 2.94 3.78 32.60
N LEU A 220 3.47 3.89 31.38
CA LEU A 220 4.17 5.10 30.94
C LEU A 220 3.27 6.35 30.99
N TYR A 221 2.00 6.24 30.58
CA TYR A 221 1.07 7.37 30.68
C TYR A 221 0.73 7.76 32.12
N LEU A 222 0.61 6.80 33.04
CA LEU A 222 0.50 7.10 34.48
C LEU A 222 1.77 7.79 34.97
N GLN A 223 2.94 7.32 34.55
CA GLN A 223 4.23 7.88 34.94
C GLN A 223 4.42 9.32 34.42
N ILE A 224 3.93 9.63 33.22
CA ILE A 224 3.91 11.02 32.71
C ILE A 224 3.12 11.92 33.67
N THR A 225 1.92 11.49 34.09
CA THR A 225 1.11 12.27 35.04
C THR A 225 1.86 12.48 36.36
N ARG A 226 2.48 11.42 36.91
CA ARG A 226 3.25 11.48 38.16
C ARG A 226 4.48 12.38 38.05
N LEU A 227 5.23 12.29 36.96
CA LEU A 227 6.43 13.09 36.71
C LEU A 227 6.10 14.57 36.41
N SER A 228 4.96 14.85 35.76
CA SER A 228 4.54 16.21 35.44
C SER A 228 4.30 17.10 36.67
N GLN A 229 4.14 16.50 37.85
CA GLN A 229 4.05 17.22 39.12
C GLN A 229 5.41 17.76 39.61
N ARG A 230 6.52 17.20 39.13
CA ARG A 230 7.89 17.50 39.58
C ARG A 230 8.78 18.09 38.48
N TYR A 231 8.47 17.82 37.22
CA TYR A 231 9.28 18.17 36.06
C TYR A 231 8.43 18.77 34.94
N ASP A 232 9.05 19.64 34.14
CA ASP A 232 8.47 20.05 32.87
C ASP A 232 8.74 18.99 31.79
N LEU A 233 7.67 18.42 31.23
CA LEU A 233 7.72 17.38 30.19
C LEU A 233 7.38 17.92 28.80
N SER A 234 7.22 19.24 28.63
CA SER A 234 6.78 19.88 27.38
C SER A 234 7.66 19.57 26.17
N THR A 235 8.96 19.32 26.38
CA THR A 235 9.93 18.97 25.33
C THR A 235 9.87 17.51 24.89
N VAL A 236 9.26 16.65 25.70
CA VAL A 236 9.15 15.20 25.46
C VAL A 236 7.80 14.84 24.89
N LEU A 237 6.74 15.47 25.39
CA LEU A 237 5.37 15.21 24.98
C LEU A 237 5.03 15.88 23.65
N THR A 238 4.10 15.26 22.90
CA THR A 238 3.48 15.90 21.75
C THR A 238 2.59 17.07 22.21
N LYS A 239 2.16 17.91 21.26
CA LYS A 239 1.20 19.01 21.53
C LYS A 239 -0.11 18.53 22.18
N SER A 240 -0.47 17.26 22.02
CA SER A 240 -1.64 16.64 22.64
C SER A 240 -1.34 15.95 23.98
N GLY A 241 -0.14 16.12 24.53
CA GLY A 241 0.28 15.54 25.82
C GLY A 241 0.63 14.05 25.78
N GLY A 242 0.81 13.47 24.58
CA GLY A 242 1.15 12.05 24.41
C GLY A 242 2.62 11.79 24.11
N LEU A 243 3.02 10.52 24.04
CA LEU A 243 4.32 10.11 23.55
C LEU A 243 4.25 9.78 22.05
N SER A 244 5.19 10.29 21.26
CA SER A 244 5.25 9.96 19.83
C SER A 244 5.42 8.45 19.61
N GLY A 245 4.50 7.85 18.85
CA GLY A 245 4.53 6.42 18.53
C GLY A 245 4.15 5.48 19.68
N ILE A 246 3.74 5.98 20.84
CA ILE A 246 3.23 5.16 21.95
C ILE A 246 1.83 5.67 22.30
N SER A 247 0.85 4.80 22.20
CA SER A 247 -0.52 5.02 22.68
C SER A 247 -0.74 4.24 23.97
N LYS A 248 -1.78 4.54 24.74
CA LYS A 248 -2.15 3.76 25.95
C LYS A 248 -2.32 2.24 25.68
N ARG A 249 -2.62 1.86 24.43
CA ARG A 249 -2.82 0.46 24.02
C ARG A 249 -1.58 -0.21 23.45
N GLY A 250 -0.60 0.54 22.96
CA GLY A 250 0.51 -0.07 22.25
C GLY A 250 1.40 0.90 21.50
N PHE A 251 2.20 0.35 20.59
CA PHE A 251 3.36 0.99 20.00
C PHE A 251 3.32 1.00 18.48
N THR A 252 3.85 2.06 17.86
CA THR A 252 4.06 2.20 16.42
C THR A 252 5.49 2.65 16.15
N LYS A 253 6.36 1.69 15.81
CA LYS A 253 7.81 1.89 15.63
C LYS A 253 8.16 3.04 14.71
N LYS A 254 7.58 3.08 13.51
CA LYS A 254 7.84 4.17 12.55
C LYS A 254 7.55 5.56 13.10
N ASP A 255 6.55 5.71 13.97
CA ASP A 255 6.15 7.00 14.52
C ASP A 255 7.03 7.40 15.72
N PHE A 256 7.47 6.41 16.50
CA PHE A 256 8.46 6.61 17.55
C PHE A 256 9.81 6.99 16.96
N MET A 257 10.29 6.23 15.98
CA MET A 257 11.58 6.49 15.35
C MET A 257 11.61 7.82 14.61
N ASP A 258 10.55 8.20 13.89
CA ASP A 258 10.45 9.51 13.21
C ASP A 258 10.64 10.70 14.17
N ARG A 259 10.14 10.60 15.41
CA ARG A 259 10.38 11.63 16.44
C ARG A 259 11.86 11.72 16.83
N TYR A 260 12.52 10.57 16.93
CA TYR A 260 13.88 10.44 17.45
C TYR A 260 14.94 10.22 16.36
N THR A 261 14.61 10.50 15.10
CA THR A 261 15.55 10.53 13.97
C THR A 261 15.53 11.87 13.27
N THR A 262 16.62 12.23 12.59
CA THR A 262 16.73 13.50 11.86
C THR A 262 16.02 13.48 10.51
N GLY A 263 15.87 12.29 9.90
CA GLY A 263 15.15 12.11 8.64
C GLY A 263 13.67 11.81 8.86
N SER A 264 12.89 11.97 7.78
CA SER A 264 11.47 11.60 7.77
C SER A 264 11.26 10.09 7.77
N LYS A 265 10.03 9.65 8.04
CA LYS A 265 9.60 8.25 7.83
C LYS A 265 10.09 7.68 6.50
N LYS A 266 10.59 6.45 6.53
CA LYS A 266 11.09 5.75 5.35
C LYS A 266 9.94 5.45 4.38
N LEU A 267 9.96 6.03 3.18
CA LEU A 267 8.99 5.70 2.13
C LEU A 267 9.20 4.30 1.56
N ILE A 268 8.11 3.60 1.26
CA ILE A 268 8.10 2.37 0.47
C ILE A 268 8.05 2.75 -1.01
N TRP A 269 9.19 2.64 -1.69
CA TRP A 269 9.31 3.06 -3.09
C TRP A 269 8.59 2.15 -4.09
N GLY A 270 8.22 0.95 -3.68
CA GLY A 270 7.68 -0.08 -4.54
C GLY A 270 7.82 -1.47 -3.96
N ASN A 271 7.47 -2.45 -4.76
CA ASN A 271 7.57 -3.87 -4.42
C ASN A 271 7.65 -4.72 -5.69
N PRO A 272 8.16 -5.96 -5.60
CA PRO A 272 7.95 -6.93 -6.67
C PRO A 272 6.44 -7.17 -6.86
N TYR A 273 5.99 -7.22 -8.12
CA TYR A 273 4.64 -7.63 -8.48
C TYR A 273 4.54 -9.16 -8.38
N LEU A 274 4.14 -9.63 -7.20
CA LEU A 274 4.19 -11.02 -6.79
C LEU A 274 3.03 -11.31 -5.84
N LEU A 275 2.18 -12.27 -6.20
CA LEU A 275 1.14 -12.81 -5.34
C LEU A 275 1.48 -14.27 -5.02
N LYS A 276 1.57 -14.58 -3.73
CA LYS A 276 1.78 -15.94 -3.21
C LYS A 276 0.56 -16.36 -2.42
N GLU A 277 -0.04 -17.47 -2.81
CA GLU A 277 -1.26 -18.00 -2.19
C GLU A 277 -1.11 -19.49 -1.91
N LYS A 278 -1.76 -19.97 -0.85
CA LYS A 278 -1.84 -21.42 -0.56
C LYS A 278 -3.23 -21.92 -0.96
N LYS A 279 -3.31 -22.78 -1.97
CA LYS A 279 -4.56 -23.43 -2.38
C LYS A 279 -4.58 -24.89 -1.93
N LYS A 280 -5.73 -25.32 -1.41
CA LYS A 280 -5.94 -26.70 -0.95
C LYS A 280 -5.80 -27.65 -2.16
N GLY A 281 -4.88 -28.61 -2.07
CA GLY A 281 -4.60 -29.58 -3.14
C GLY A 281 -3.49 -29.18 -4.11
N GLU A 282 -3.20 -27.88 -4.26
CA GLU A 282 -2.18 -27.37 -5.21
C GLU A 282 -0.91 -26.84 -4.52
N GLY A 283 -0.96 -26.57 -3.21
CA GLY A 283 0.19 -26.05 -2.46
C GLY A 283 0.35 -24.53 -2.60
N GLU A 284 1.59 -24.05 -2.61
CA GLU A 284 1.90 -22.62 -2.82
C GLU A 284 1.89 -22.29 -4.31
N ILE A 285 1.01 -21.37 -4.70
CA ILE A 285 0.90 -20.85 -6.06
C ILE A 285 1.53 -19.46 -6.08
N VAL A 286 2.36 -19.25 -7.09
CA VAL A 286 3.05 -17.99 -7.34
C VAL A 286 2.51 -17.37 -8.62
N SER A 287 1.93 -16.17 -8.50
CA SER A 287 1.44 -15.37 -9.63
C SER A 287 2.27 -14.10 -9.78
N VAL A 288 2.78 -13.87 -11.00
CA VAL A 288 3.62 -12.71 -11.37
C VAL A 288 3.08 -12.05 -12.64
N LEU A 289 3.73 -10.97 -13.11
CA LEU A 289 3.26 -10.25 -14.29
C LEU A 289 3.32 -11.15 -15.53
N THR A 290 2.24 -11.17 -16.31
CA THR A 290 2.25 -11.77 -17.65
C THR A 290 2.66 -10.71 -18.67
N LYS A 291 3.65 -11.03 -19.49
CA LYS A 291 4.11 -10.24 -20.63
C LYS A 291 3.80 -11.01 -21.92
N ALA A 292 3.31 -10.31 -22.94
CA ALA A 292 3.00 -10.91 -24.24
C ALA A 292 3.76 -10.21 -25.36
N SER A 293 4.23 -11.00 -26.31
CA SER A 293 4.70 -10.57 -27.63
C SER A 293 3.96 -11.38 -28.69
N GLY A 294 3.69 -10.82 -29.86
CA GLY A 294 2.97 -11.56 -30.89
C GLY A 294 2.35 -10.68 -31.96
N LYS A 295 1.28 -11.19 -32.55
CA LYS A 295 0.56 -10.57 -33.66
C LYS A 295 -0.92 -10.46 -33.32
N LEU A 296 -1.46 -9.26 -33.47
CA LEU A 296 -2.89 -8.96 -33.38
C LEU A 296 -3.43 -8.75 -34.79
N ILE A 297 -4.47 -9.49 -35.16
CA ILE A 297 -5.18 -9.33 -36.43
C ILE A 297 -6.59 -8.82 -36.11
N ILE A 298 -6.96 -7.69 -36.71
CA ILE A 298 -8.28 -7.07 -36.56
C ILE A 298 -8.98 -7.16 -37.91
N ASN A 299 -10.11 -7.86 -37.97
CA ASN A 299 -10.92 -7.99 -39.17
C ASN A 299 -12.14 -7.07 -39.08
N LEU A 300 -12.22 -6.07 -39.95
CA LEU A 300 -13.35 -5.15 -40.00
C LEU A 300 -14.27 -5.54 -41.15
N ASN A 301 -15.50 -5.93 -40.80
CA ASN A 301 -16.57 -6.21 -41.75
C ASN A 301 -17.22 -4.92 -42.24
N ILE A 302 -16.51 -4.21 -43.11
CA ILE A 302 -16.90 -2.91 -43.69
C ILE A 302 -16.80 -2.95 -45.22
N SER A 303 -17.49 -2.02 -45.89
CA SER A 303 -17.43 -1.94 -47.35
C SER A 303 -16.02 -1.58 -47.85
N LYS A 304 -15.75 -1.84 -49.13
CA LYS A 304 -14.47 -1.50 -49.76
C LYS A 304 -14.21 0.02 -49.75
N GLU A 305 -15.26 0.81 -49.89
CA GLU A 305 -15.21 2.27 -49.82
C GLU A 305 -14.86 2.75 -48.41
N GLN A 306 -15.50 2.17 -47.38
CA GLN A 306 -15.19 2.47 -45.98
C GLN A 306 -13.76 2.04 -45.62
N ALA A 307 -13.30 0.90 -46.15
CA ALA A 307 -11.94 0.42 -45.93
C ALA A 307 -10.88 1.37 -46.50
N ARG A 308 -11.12 1.90 -47.71
CA ARG A 308 -10.23 2.89 -48.35
C ARG A 308 -10.23 4.22 -47.61
N ASP A 309 -11.38 4.71 -47.16
CA ASP A 309 -11.46 5.93 -46.34
C ASP A 309 -10.70 5.77 -45.02
N LEU A 310 -10.81 4.61 -44.37
CA LEU A 310 -10.05 4.31 -43.15
C LEU A 310 -8.54 4.22 -43.41
N GLU A 311 -8.11 3.54 -44.46
CA GLU A 311 -6.70 3.47 -44.88
C GLU A 311 -6.12 4.86 -45.11
N GLU A 312 -6.80 5.70 -45.89
CA GLU A 312 -6.39 7.09 -46.15
C GLU A 312 -6.26 7.91 -44.86
N LYS A 313 -7.20 7.76 -43.90
CA LYS A 313 -7.12 8.44 -42.61
C LYS A 313 -5.92 7.99 -41.77
N ILE A 314 -5.58 6.70 -41.81
CA ILE A 314 -4.42 6.16 -41.10
C ILE A 314 -3.13 6.72 -41.70
N GLU A 315 -3.02 6.72 -43.04
CA GLU A 315 -1.85 7.28 -43.74
C GLU A 315 -1.69 8.77 -43.47
N ASN A 316 -2.78 9.55 -43.55
CA ASN A 316 -2.78 10.99 -43.27
C ASN A 316 -2.42 11.31 -41.81
N ALA A 317 -2.81 10.45 -40.85
CA ALA A 317 -2.46 10.63 -39.44
C ALA A 317 -0.98 10.31 -39.13
N GLY A 318 -0.32 9.46 -39.94
CA GLY A 318 1.11 9.20 -39.85
C GLY A 318 1.57 8.53 -38.54
N VAL A 319 0.71 7.71 -37.93
CA VAL A 319 0.99 7.06 -36.64
C VAL A 319 1.83 5.82 -36.84
N SER A 320 3.11 5.87 -36.43
CA SER A 320 4.09 4.83 -36.73
C SER A 320 4.29 3.76 -35.65
N SER A 321 4.30 4.15 -34.37
CA SER A 321 4.51 3.24 -33.24
C SER A 321 3.69 3.66 -32.02
N PHE A 322 3.24 2.66 -31.27
CA PHE A 322 2.41 2.84 -30.07
C PHE A 322 2.59 1.67 -29.11
N TYR A 323 1.97 1.73 -27.93
CA TYR A 323 1.91 0.58 -27.01
C TYR A 323 0.61 -0.19 -27.20
N LEU A 324 0.65 -1.52 -27.07
CA LEU A 324 -0.56 -2.34 -27.04
C LEU A 324 -0.99 -2.60 -25.59
N GLY A 325 -2.10 -1.97 -25.17
CA GLY A 325 -2.60 -2.07 -23.80
C GLY A 325 -1.77 -1.27 -22.80
N LYS A 326 -0.68 -1.86 -22.28
CA LYS A 326 0.22 -1.21 -21.30
C LYS A 326 1.69 -1.56 -21.58
N LYS A 327 2.53 -0.53 -21.75
CA LYS A 327 3.95 -0.66 -22.09
C LYS A 327 4.17 -1.57 -23.33
N GLY A 328 5.43 -1.81 -23.67
CA GLY A 328 5.79 -2.53 -24.89
C GLY A 328 5.78 -1.65 -26.13
N LEU A 329 6.08 -2.26 -27.26
CA LEU A 329 6.12 -1.64 -28.58
C LEU A 329 5.14 -2.37 -29.48
N ALA A 330 4.39 -1.62 -30.28
CA ALA A 330 3.49 -2.14 -31.29
C ALA A 330 3.51 -1.23 -32.52
N TYR A 331 3.35 -1.83 -33.70
CA TYR A 331 3.31 -1.14 -34.98
C TYR A 331 2.43 -1.93 -35.97
N VAL A 332 1.84 -1.21 -36.91
CA VAL A 332 1.06 -1.81 -38.01
C VAL A 332 2.06 -2.39 -39.02
N THR A 333 1.89 -3.65 -39.38
CA THR A 333 2.74 -4.33 -40.37
C THR A 333 2.09 -4.45 -41.73
N ASP A 334 0.76 -4.52 -41.76
CA ASP A 334 0.01 -4.71 -42.99
C ASP A 334 -1.41 -4.19 -42.84
N ILE A 335 -1.93 -3.58 -43.90
CA ILE A 335 -3.32 -3.13 -44.03
C ILE A 335 -3.86 -3.68 -45.35
N ARG A 336 -4.99 -4.39 -45.28
CA ARG A 336 -5.63 -5.01 -46.43
C ARG A 336 -7.08 -4.50 -46.53
N PRO A 337 -7.36 -3.49 -47.36
CA PRO A 337 -8.69 -2.86 -47.44
C PRO A 337 -9.80 -3.83 -47.85
#